data_AF-A0A931KUP2-F1
#
_entry.id   AF-A0A931KUP2-F1
#
_cell.length_a   1.000
_cell.length_b   1.000
_cell.length_c   1.000
_cell.angle_alpha   90.00
_cell.angle_beta   90.00
_cell.angle_gamma   90.00
#
_symmetry.space_group_name_H-M   'P 1'
#
loop_
_entity.id
_entity.type
_entity.pdbx_description
1 polymer ?
#
loop_
_entity_poly.entity_id
_entity_poly.type
_entity_poly.pdbx_seq_one_letter_code
_entity_poly.pdbx_strand_id
1 'polypeptide(L)'
;MTMPLHHSAGAGGETAPEARRLTVVSYVVNLGYVVWFWVMFAAGYWVYSWFGLDPSSSALSDAGAGGWLAALGYGLVVGLPSWIGAWIAQHAYRIGGGLAAMVAVVVNLVIAVAWLTAVLLGM
;
A
#
# COMPACT_ATOMS: atom_id res chain seq x y z
N MET A 1 -3.69 -32.37 -49.44
CA MET A 1 -2.61 -32.57 -48.44
C MET A 1 -2.60 -31.36 -47.53
N THR A 2 -2.83 -31.60 -46.26
CA THR A 2 -2.93 -30.65 -45.15
C THR A 2 -1.56 -30.09 -44.74
N MET A 3 -1.49 -28.78 -44.48
CA MET A 3 -0.72 -28.30 -43.32
C MET A 3 -1.33 -26.97 -42.81
N PRO A 4 -1.74 -26.89 -41.53
CA PRO A 4 -2.20 -25.66 -40.91
C PRO A 4 -1.00 -24.90 -40.33
N LEU A 5 -0.90 -23.60 -40.59
CA LEU A 5 -0.01 -22.72 -39.82
C LEU A 5 -0.83 -21.93 -38.81
N HIS A 6 -0.90 -22.49 -37.61
CA HIS A 6 -1.00 -21.74 -36.37
C HIS A 6 0.28 -20.90 -36.23
N HIS A 7 0.27 -19.61 -36.59
CA HIS A 7 1.09 -18.60 -35.90
C HIS A 7 0.76 -17.16 -36.36
N SER A 8 -0.03 -16.47 -35.56
CA SER A 8 0.32 -15.13 -35.07
C SER A 8 -0.76 -14.75 -34.09
N ALA A 9 -0.50 -15.07 -32.82
CA ALA A 9 -1.15 -14.40 -31.72
C ALA A 9 -1.00 -12.90 -31.97
N GLY A 10 -2.12 -12.23 -32.25
CA GLY A 10 -2.22 -10.79 -32.26
C GLY A 10 -1.87 -10.30 -30.85
N ALA A 11 -0.59 -10.03 -30.64
CA ALA A 11 -0.07 -9.33 -29.48
C ALA A 11 -0.53 -7.88 -29.57
N GLY A 12 -1.75 -7.61 -29.14
CA GLY A 12 -2.30 -6.27 -29.09
C GLY A 12 -3.81 -6.26 -28.91
N GLY A 13 -4.27 -6.03 -27.68
CA GLY A 13 -5.58 -5.39 -27.51
C GLY A 13 -6.44 -5.83 -26.33
N GLU A 14 -6.21 -6.98 -25.71
CA GLU A 14 -7.07 -7.44 -24.61
C GLU A 14 -6.26 -7.69 -23.35
N THR A 15 -5.95 -6.60 -22.63
CA THR A 15 -5.87 -6.73 -21.18
C THR A 15 -7.20 -7.32 -20.72
N ALA A 16 -7.20 -8.57 -20.23
CA ALA A 16 -8.42 -9.24 -19.78
C ALA A 16 -9.24 -8.26 -18.91
N PRO A 17 -10.56 -8.09 -19.13
CA PRO A 17 -11.38 -7.08 -18.46
C PRO A 17 -11.20 -7.06 -16.94
N GLU A 18 -10.92 -8.22 -16.37
CA GLU A 18 -10.61 -8.46 -14.97
C GLU A 18 -9.29 -7.84 -14.51
N ALA A 19 -8.21 -7.96 -15.30
CA ALA A 19 -6.92 -7.33 -15.01
C ALA A 19 -7.01 -5.80 -15.02
N ARG A 20 -7.80 -5.24 -15.95
CA ARG A 20 -8.07 -3.80 -15.99
C ARG A 20 -8.85 -3.35 -14.77
N ARG A 21 -9.88 -4.10 -14.36
CA ARG A 21 -10.67 -3.81 -13.16
C ARG A 21 -9.81 -3.83 -11.90
N LEU A 22 -8.97 -4.84 -11.72
CA LEU A 22 -8.08 -4.95 -10.55
C LEU A 22 -7.05 -3.82 -10.48
N THR A 23 -6.54 -3.38 -11.64
CA THR A 23 -5.65 -2.21 -11.73
C THR A 23 -6.37 -0.91 -11.35
N VAL A 24 -7.63 -0.73 -11.79
CA VAL A 24 -8.43 0.44 -11.38
C VAL A 24 -8.70 0.40 -9.87
N VAL A 25 -9.04 -0.77 -9.33
CA VAL A 25 -9.25 -0.94 -7.88
C VAL A 25 -7.99 -0.61 -7.09
N SER A 26 -6.78 -1.00 -7.54
CA SER A 26 -5.55 -0.64 -6.83
C SER A 26 -5.27 0.87 -6.85
N TYR A 27 -5.63 1.58 -7.92
CA TYR A 27 -5.60 3.06 -7.92
C TYR A 27 -6.66 3.67 -7.01
N VAL A 28 -7.86 3.09 -6.94
CA VAL A 28 -8.90 3.53 -6.00
C VAL A 28 -8.45 3.32 -4.55
N VAL A 29 -7.67 2.27 -4.25
CA VAL A 29 -7.05 2.10 -2.93
C VAL A 29 -6.08 3.24 -2.61
N ASN A 30 -5.32 3.75 -3.60
CA ASN A 30 -4.50 4.95 -3.42
C ASN A 30 -5.34 6.23 -3.19
N LEU A 31 -6.56 6.32 -3.73
CA LEU A 31 -7.49 7.41 -3.37
C LEU A 31 -8.08 7.22 -1.97
N GLY A 32 -8.36 5.97 -1.58
CA GLY A 32 -8.74 5.60 -0.21
C GLY A 32 -7.68 6.00 0.81
N TYR A 33 -6.40 6.00 0.41
CA TYR A 33 -5.29 6.52 1.22
C TYR A 33 -5.45 7.97 1.66
N VAL A 34 -6.07 8.82 0.83
CA VAL A 34 -6.30 10.23 1.18
C VAL A 34 -7.29 10.34 2.34
N VAL A 35 -8.32 9.49 2.38
CA VAL A 35 -9.25 9.42 3.50
C VAL A 35 -8.58 8.76 4.71
N TRP A 36 -7.85 7.68 4.48
CA TRP A 36 -7.13 6.96 5.52
C TRP A 36 -6.07 7.83 6.22
N PHE A 37 -5.42 8.73 5.50
CA PHE A 37 -4.48 9.70 6.04
C PHE A 37 -5.08 10.49 7.22
N TRP A 38 -6.32 10.98 7.08
CA TRP A 38 -6.99 11.72 8.14
C TRP A 38 -7.37 10.83 9.34
N VAL A 39 -7.79 9.59 9.07
CA VAL A 39 -8.06 8.61 10.13
C VAL A 39 -6.78 8.32 10.92
N MET A 40 -5.66 8.15 10.22
CA MET A 40 -4.36 7.91 10.85
C MET A 40 -3.86 9.13 11.62
N PHE A 41 -4.01 10.33 11.06
CA PHE A 41 -3.68 11.56 11.77
C PHE A 41 -4.44 11.64 13.11
N ALA A 42 -5.75 11.41 13.12
CA ALA A 42 -6.54 11.39 14.35
C ALA A 42 -6.12 10.26 15.31
N ALA A 43 -5.88 9.05 14.79
CA ALA A 43 -5.42 7.91 15.58
C ALA A 43 -4.04 8.15 16.21
N GLY A 44 -3.12 8.82 15.50
CA GLY A 44 -1.81 9.21 16.01
C GLY A 44 -1.94 10.11 17.23
N TYR A 45 -2.68 11.22 17.12
CA TYR A 45 -2.93 12.11 18.26
C TYR A 45 -3.55 11.39 19.45
N TRP A 46 -4.49 10.47 19.20
CA TRP A 46 -5.08 9.66 20.26
C TRP A 46 -4.07 8.73 20.94
N VAL A 47 -3.20 8.06 20.18
CA VAL A 47 -2.14 7.20 20.73
C VAL A 47 -1.13 8.03 21.55
N TYR A 48 -0.71 9.21 21.05
CA TYR A 48 0.16 10.12 21.80
C TYR A 48 -0.47 10.56 23.14
N SER A 49 -1.80 10.76 23.16
CA SER A 49 -2.53 11.14 24.38
C SER A 49 -2.46 10.08 25.50
N TRP A 50 -2.33 8.80 25.16
CA TRP A 50 -2.22 7.73 26.16
C TRP A 50 -0.92 7.80 26.96
N PHE A 51 0.13 8.34 26.36
CA PHE A 51 1.45 8.48 26.95
C PHE A 51 1.76 9.90 27.44
N GLY A 52 0.80 10.83 27.31
CA GLY A 52 0.98 12.23 27.67
C GLY A 52 2.06 12.95 26.86
N LEU A 53 2.28 12.50 25.62
CA LEU A 53 3.30 13.04 24.73
C LEU A 53 2.70 14.12 23.80
N ASP A 54 3.48 15.14 23.49
CA ASP A 54 3.14 16.12 22.44
C ASP A 54 3.63 15.59 21.08
N PRO A 55 2.73 15.29 20.12
CA PRO A 55 3.12 14.76 18.82
C PRO A 55 3.94 15.72 17.97
N SER A 56 4.07 17.00 18.35
CA SER A 56 4.90 17.98 17.64
C SER A 56 6.35 18.03 18.13
N SER A 57 6.65 17.49 19.32
CA SER A 57 7.97 17.63 19.97
C SER A 57 8.54 16.35 20.57
N SER A 58 7.80 15.25 20.53
CA SER A 58 8.20 13.99 21.15
C SER A 58 7.97 12.83 20.18
N ALA A 59 8.82 11.80 20.28
CA ALA A 59 8.62 10.56 19.55
C ALA A 59 7.88 9.56 20.44
N LEU A 60 7.05 8.69 19.84
CA LEU A 60 6.39 7.60 20.58
C LEU A 60 7.40 6.70 21.31
N SER A 61 8.60 6.49 20.75
CA SER A 61 9.68 5.75 21.39
C SER A 61 10.13 6.32 22.73
N ASP A 62 9.90 7.61 22.98
CA ASP A 62 10.30 8.30 24.21
C ASP A 62 9.47 7.83 25.42
N ALA A 63 8.29 7.23 25.19
CA ALA A 63 7.49 6.57 26.21
C ALA A 63 8.02 5.16 26.60
N GLY A 64 9.23 4.81 26.18
CA GLY A 64 9.88 3.54 26.50
C GLY A 64 9.26 2.35 25.78
N ALA A 65 9.27 1.17 26.41
CA ALA A 65 8.83 -0.08 25.77
C ALA A 65 7.36 -0.04 25.32
N GLY A 66 6.47 0.60 26.09
CA GLY A 66 5.06 0.78 25.72
C GLY A 66 4.89 1.68 24.49
N GLY A 67 5.71 2.73 24.41
CA GLY A 67 5.80 3.63 23.26
C GLY A 67 6.25 2.94 21.97
N TRP A 68 7.26 2.06 22.06
CA TRP A 68 7.70 1.24 20.92
C TRP A 68 6.63 0.28 20.43
N LEU A 69 5.92 -0.39 21.34
CA LEU A 69 4.81 -1.28 20.96
C LEU A 69 3.67 -0.50 20.29
N ALA A 70 3.34 0.68 20.82
CA ALA A 70 2.35 1.56 20.22
C ALA A 70 2.78 2.09 18.85
N ALA A 71 4.05 2.47 18.69
CA ALA A 71 4.63 2.90 17.42
C ALA A 71 4.55 1.79 16.35
N LEU A 72 4.93 0.56 16.70
CA LEU A 72 4.83 -0.60 15.80
C LEU A 72 3.38 -0.92 15.45
N GLY A 73 2.49 -0.96 16.43
CA GLY A 73 1.06 -1.19 16.21
C GLY A 73 0.44 -0.13 15.30
N TYR A 74 0.76 1.14 15.56
CA TYR A 74 0.33 2.26 14.72
C TYR A 74 0.89 2.14 13.30
N GLY A 75 2.18 1.88 13.13
CA GLY A 75 2.82 1.71 11.82
C GLY A 75 2.21 0.57 10.99
N LEU A 76 1.85 -0.54 11.63
CA LEU A 76 1.15 -1.65 10.97
C LEU A 76 -0.24 -1.22 10.49
N VAL A 77 -1.01 -0.52 11.32
CA VAL A 77 -2.37 -0.04 10.96
C VAL A 77 -2.31 1.02 9.85
N VAL A 78 -1.31 1.91 9.89
CA VAL A 78 -1.08 2.93 8.86
C VAL A 78 -0.75 2.29 7.51
N GLY A 79 0.06 1.23 7.50
CA GLY A 79 0.46 0.53 6.28
C GLY A 79 -0.61 -0.37 5.67
N LEU A 80 -1.68 -0.73 6.41
CA LEU A 80 -2.66 -1.74 5.99
C LEU A 80 -3.23 -1.51 4.58
N PRO A 81 -3.71 -0.31 4.21
CA PRO A 81 -4.26 -0.11 2.87
C PRO A 81 -3.22 -0.30 1.76
N SER A 82 -1.95 0.02 2.01
CA SER A 82 -0.87 -0.17 1.04
C SER A 82 -0.53 -1.64 0.90
N TRP A 83 -0.54 -2.40 1.99
CA TRP A 83 -0.38 -3.85 1.91
C TRP A 83 -1.52 -4.49 1.11
N ILE A 84 -2.76 -4.05 1.33
CA ILE A 84 -3.93 -4.51 0.56
C ILE A 84 -3.81 -4.11 -0.91
N GLY A 85 -3.46 -2.85 -1.20
CA GLY A 85 -3.26 -2.34 -2.56
C GLY A 85 -2.14 -3.06 -3.30
N ALA A 86 -1.01 -3.34 -2.64
CA ALA A 86 0.10 -4.12 -3.17
C ALA A 86 -0.32 -5.56 -3.48
N TRP A 87 -1.07 -6.20 -2.58
CA TRP A 87 -1.56 -7.57 -2.80
C TRP A 87 -2.51 -7.66 -4.00
N ILE A 88 -3.46 -6.72 -4.12
CA ILE A 88 -4.38 -6.62 -5.27
C ILE A 88 -3.59 -6.37 -6.56
N ALA A 89 -2.65 -5.44 -6.55
CA ALA A 89 -1.83 -5.11 -7.71
C ALA A 89 -0.92 -6.27 -8.12
N GLN A 90 -0.38 -7.03 -7.16
CA GLN A 90 0.43 -8.22 -7.44
C GLN A 90 -0.42 -9.31 -8.07
N HIS A 91 -1.65 -9.50 -7.60
CA HIS A 91 -2.59 -10.42 -8.22
C HIS A 91 -2.92 -9.98 -9.66
N ALA A 92 -3.19 -8.70 -9.88
CA ALA A 92 -3.42 -8.12 -11.21
C ALA A 92 -2.23 -8.36 -12.16
N TYR A 93 -1.00 -8.19 -11.65
CA TYR A 93 0.22 -8.44 -12.44
C TYR A 93 0.33 -9.91 -12.85
N ARG A 94 0.09 -10.85 -11.91
CA ARG A 94 0.16 -12.29 -12.18
C ARG A 94 -0.84 -12.76 -13.24
N ILE A 95 -1.99 -12.10 -13.37
CA ILE A 95 -3.01 -12.43 -14.39
C ILE A 95 -2.87 -11.63 -15.69
N GLY A 96 -1.75 -10.91 -15.89
CA GLY A 96 -1.47 -10.19 -17.15
C GLY A 96 -1.76 -8.69 -17.15
N GLY A 97 -1.87 -8.04 -16.00
CA GLY A 97 -2.11 -6.59 -15.86
C GLY A 97 -0.97 -5.68 -16.35
N GLY A 98 0.16 -6.25 -16.79
CA GLY A 98 1.25 -5.52 -17.43
C GLY A 98 1.93 -4.47 -16.53
N LEU A 99 2.55 -3.48 -17.16
CA LEU A 99 3.38 -2.47 -16.49
C LEU A 99 2.61 -1.64 -15.45
N ALA A 100 1.33 -1.34 -15.70
CA ALA A 100 0.51 -0.56 -14.78
C ALA A 100 0.29 -1.28 -13.43
N ALA A 101 0.09 -2.60 -13.46
CA ALA A 101 -0.01 -3.39 -12.24
C ALA A 101 1.32 -3.43 -11.47
N MET A 102 2.45 -3.52 -12.17
CA MET A 102 3.78 -3.47 -11.55
C MET A 102 4.05 -2.10 -10.87
N VAL A 103 3.72 -0.99 -11.54
CA VAL A 103 3.81 0.35 -10.94
C VAL A 103 2.96 0.45 -9.68
N ALA A 104 1.72 -0.06 -9.72
CA ALA A 104 0.84 -0.06 -8.56
C ALA A 104 1.42 -0.88 -7.38
N VAL A 105 2.06 -2.03 -7.63
CA VAL A 105 2.77 -2.79 -6.59
C VAL A 105 3.89 -1.95 -5.97
N VAL A 106 4.75 -1.37 -6.81
CA VAL A 106 5.91 -0.60 -6.34
C VAL A 106 5.46 0.60 -5.51
N VAL A 107 4.49 1.38 -5.99
CA VAL A 107 3.97 2.56 -5.27
C VAL A 107 3.45 2.16 -3.89
N ASN A 108 2.61 1.12 -3.82
CA ASN A 108 2.05 0.67 -2.55
C ASN A 108 3.14 0.18 -1.58
N LEU A 109 4.13 -0.57 -2.06
CA LEU A 109 5.23 -1.03 -1.22
C LEU A 109 6.12 0.12 -0.74
N VAL A 110 6.45 1.07 -1.62
CA VAL A 110 7.26 2.25 -1.26
C VAL A 110 6.57 3.08 -0.19
N ILE A 111 5.25 3.31 -0.30
CA ILE A 111 4.48 4.04 0.71
C ILE A 111 4.50 3.31 2.05
N ALA A 112 4.23 2.01 2.07
CA ALA A 112 4.25 1.21 3.30
C ALA A 112 5.62 1.23 3.98
N VAL A 113 6.70 1.04 3.21
CA VAL A 113 8.07 1.01 3.72
C VAL A 113 8.50 2.39 4.21
N ALA A 114 8.28 3.45 3.43
CA ALA A 114 8.65 4.81 3.80
C ALA A 114 8.00 5.23 5.13
N TRP A 115 6.72 4.87 5.32
CA TRP A 115 6.03 5.10 6.60
C TRP A 115 6.66 4.33 7.75
N LEU A 116 6.89 3.04 7.57
CA LEU A 116 7.46 2.20 8.61
C LEU A 116 8.87 2.67 8.99
N THR A 117 9.66 3.12 8.01
CA THR A 117 10.95 3.77 8.24
C THR A 117 10.81 5.09 9.00
N ALA A 118 9.85 5.96 8.65
CA ALA A 118 9.62 7.20 9.39
C ALA A 118 9.28 6.94 10.88
N VAL A 119 8.40 5.97 11.15
CA VAL A 119 8.07 5.55 12.52
C VAL A 119 9.30 5.03 13.27
N LEU A 120 10.13 4.21 12.63
CA LEU A 120 11.34 3.65 13.26
C LEU A 120 12.43 4.70 13.51
N LEU A 121 12.49 5.75 12.67
CA LEU A 121 13.45 6.84 12.81
C LEU A 121 12.95 7.96 13.73
N GLY A 122 11.70 7.89 14.21
CA GLY A 122 11.09 8.95 15.02
C GLY A 122 10.90 10.26 14.26
N MET A 123 10.69 10.17 12.94
CA MET A 123 10.48 11.31 12.03
C MET A 123 9.00 11.65 11.85
#